data_AF-X1CBN5-F1
#
_entry.id   AF-X1CBN5-F1
#
_cell.length_a   1.000
_cell.length_b   1.000
_cell.length_c   1.000
_cell.angle_alpha   90.00
_cell.angle_beta   90.00
_cell.angle_gamma   90.00
#
_symmetry.space_group_name_H-M   'P 1'
#
loop_
_entity.id
_entity.type
_entity.pdbx_description
1 polymer ?
#
loop_
_entity_poly.entity_id
_entity_poly.type
_entity_poly.pdbx_seq_one_letter_code
_entity_poly.pdbx_strand_id
1 'polypeptide(L)'
;MIKRRNITLRVLMVIIIILIVSSVGFSKELPRVAVIGFDSTAPGYIWRIDSELSKTATDLMINALIKAGGFRVFERVKLDAILKEQDFQAYSGRVDPSTAVKIGKMLGVDLIVTGSVTSIIYKNREE
;
A
#
# COMPACT_ATOMS: atom_id res chain seq x y z
N MET A 1 -28.14 8.16 54.93
CA MET A 1 -29.21 8.62 54.01
C MET A 1 -28.60 9.46 52.90
N ILE A 2 -28.52 8.95 51.68
CA ILE A 2 -27.95 9.69 50.53
C ILE A 2 -28.99 10.73 50.08
N LYS A 3 -28.63 12.03 50.10
CA LYS A 3 -29.53 13.13 49.69
C LYS A 3 -29.80 13.04 48.18
N ARG A 4 -31.08 13.16 47.75
CA ARG A 4 -31.49 13.06 46.33
C ARG A 4 -30.66 13.95 45.37
N ARG A 5 -30.18 15.10 45.85
CA ARG A 5 -29.27 16.02 45.14
C ARG A 5 -27.91 15.39 44.76
N ASN A 6 -27.41 14.44 45.54
CA ASN A 6 -26.13 13.78 45.29
C ASN A 6 -26.27 12.66 44.24
N ILE A 7 -27.49 12.11 44.10
CA ILE A 7 -27.80 11.09 43.09
C ILE A 7 -27.93 11.77 41.72
N THR A 8 -28.64 12.90 41.63
CA THR A 8 -28.78 13.64 40.36
C THR A 8 -27.44 14.16 39.84
N LEU A 9 -26.56 14.65 40.72
CA LEU A 9 -25.20 15.08 40.34
C LEU A 9 -24.33 13.93 39.81
N ARG A 10 -24.43 12.74 40.42
CA ARG A 10 -23.71 11.56 39.95
C ARG A 10 -24.23 11.06 38.60
N VAL A 11 -25.55 11.07 38.40
CA VAL A 11 -26.17 10.70 37.11
C VAL A 11 -25.75 11.67 36.01
N LEU A 12 -25.74 12.98 36.28
CA LEU A 12 -25.30 14.00 35.32
C LEU A 12 -23.82 13.83 34.95
N MET A 13 -22.96 13.52 35.93
CA MET A 13 -21.54 13.29 35.68
C MET A 13 -21.30 12.04 34.82
N VAL A 14 -22.07 10.97 35.03
CA VAL A 14 -21.99 9.74 34.21
C VAL A 14 -22.45 10.01 32.77
N ILE A 15 -23.53 10.78 32.58
CA ILE A 15 -24.01 11.16 31.25
C ILE A 15 -22.95 11.98 30.49
N ILE A 16 -22.29 12.92 31.17
CA ILE A 16 -21.21 13.72 30.58
C ILE A 16 -20.03 12.84 30.16
N ILE A 17 -19.64 11.86 30.98
CA ILE A 17 -18.57 10.92 30.63
C ILE A 17 -18.92 10.08 29.40
N ILE A 18 -20.17 9.61 29.29
CA ILE A 18 -20.64 8.84 28.13
C ILE A 18 -20.63 9.69 26.85
N LEU A 19 -21.00 10.96 26.94
CA LEU A 19 -20.97 11.90 25.81
C LEU A 19 -19.54 12.21 25.33
N ILE A 20 -18.56 12.25 26.25
CA ILE A 20 -17.15 12.48 25.88
C ILE A 20 -16.58 11.24 25.17
N VAL A 21 -16.85 10.04 25.69
CA VAL A 21 -16.33 8.78 25.11
C VAL A 21 -16.93 8.48 23.74
N SER A 22 -18.12 8.98 23.42
CA SER A 22 -18.72 8.79 22.08
C SER A 22 -18.11 9.70 21.00
N SER A 23 -17.27 10.66 21.38
CA SER A 23 -16.61 11.59 20.44
C SER A 23 -15.20 11.16 19.98
N VAL A 24 -14.64 10.08 20.52
CA VAL A 24 -13.39 9.51 20.00
C VAL A 24 -13.66 8.71 18.72
N GLY A 25 -13.66 9.43 17.60
CA GLY A 25 -13.68 8.80 16.27
C GLY A 25 -12.40 8.00 16.04
N PHE A 26 -12.53 6.68 15.87
CA PHE A 26 -11.43 5.86 15.36
C PHE A 26 -11.25 6.17 13.87
N SER A 27 -10.22 6.95 13.54
CA SER A 27 -9.76 7.07 12.16
C SER A 27 -9.04 5.76 11.79
N LYS A 28 -9.64 4.96 10.91
CA LYS A 28 -9.00 3.74 10.40
C LYS A 28 -7.86 4.16 9.47
N GLU A 29 -6.62 4.01 9.93
CA GLU A 29 -5.46 4.23 9.06
C GLU A 29 -5.50 3.26 7.87
N LEU A 30 -5.33 3.80 6.67
CA LEU A 30 -5.26 2.99 5.45
C LEU A 30 -3.93 2.22 5.43
N PRO A 31 -3.95 0.94 5.02
CA PRO A 31 -2.76 0.12 4.89
C PRO A 31 -1.78 0.74 3.90
N ARG A 32 -0.50 0.73 4.26
CA ARG A 32 0.60 1.22 3.43
C ARG A 32 1.02 0.13 2.45
N VAL A 33 1.06 0.46 1.17
CA VAL A 33 1.40 -0.48 0.10
C VAL A 33 2.59 0.01 -0.72
N ALA A 34 3.56 -0.86 -0.96
CA ALA A 34 4.68 -0.61 -1.87
C ALA A 34 4.57 -1.47 -3.13
N VAL A 35 4.81 -0.86 -4.30
CA VAL A 35 4.90 -1.59 -5.58
C VAL A 35 6.37 -1.66 -5.99
N ILE A 36 6.95 -2.85 -5.88
CA ILE A 36 8.38 -3.07 -6.16
C ILE A 36 8.66 -2.96 -7.66
N GLY A 37 7.84 -3.63 -8.47
CA GLY A 37 7.95 -3.58 -9.93
C GLY A 37 7.33 -4.78 -10.64
N PHE A 38 7.28 -4.67 -11.97
CA PHE A 38 6.70 -5.67 -12.85
C PHE A 38 7.69 -6.14 -13.92
N ASP A 39 7.88 -7.45 -14.02
CA ASP A 39 8.78 -8.06 -15.00
C ASP A 39 7.96 -8.38 -16.23
N SER A 40 8.58 -9.05 -17.18
CA SER A 40 7.83 -9.83 -18.15
C SER A 40 8.45 -11.19 -18.38
N THR A 41 7.55 -12.13 -18.58
CA THR A 41 7.84 -13.45 -19.12
C THR A 41 7.22 -13.59 -20.53
N ALA A 42 6.74 -12.48 -21.11
CA ALA A 42 6.09 -12.48 -22.41
C ALA A 42 7.10 -12.89 -23.51
N PRO A 43 6.81 -13.96 -24.27
CA PRO A 43 7.71 -14.43 -25.32
C PRO A 43 7.77 -13.43 -26.48
N GLY A 44 8.94 -13.30 -27.11
CA GLY A 44 9.13 -12.47 -28.31
C GLY A 44 9.48 -10.99 -28.03
N TYR A 45 9.59 -10.58 -26.78
CA TYR A 45 9.97 -9.21 -26.40
C TYR A 45 11.19 -9.18 -25.49
N ILE A 46 12.12 -8.27 -25.75
CA ILE A 46 13.21 -7.95 -24.81
C ILE A 46 12.63 -7.02 -23.75
N TRP A 47 11.98 -7.60 -22.75
CA TRP A 47 11.62 -6.87 -21.54
C TRP A 47 12.73 -7.08 -20.53
N ARG A 48 13.51 -6.03 -20.31
CA ARG A 48 14.42 -6.00 -19.17
C ARG A 48 13.71 -5.36 -17.99
N ILE A 49 14.13 -5.74 -16.79
CA ILE A 49 13.60 -5.25 -15.52
C ILE A 49 13.69 -3.72 -15.39
N ASP A 50 14.68 -3.13 -16.06
CA ASP A 50 15.00 -1.69 -16.14
C ASP A 50 14.34 -0.99 -17.34
N SER A 51 13.58 -1.71 -18.16
CA SER A 51 12.95 -1.18 -19.38
C SER A 51 11.83 -0.18 -19.07
N GLU A 52 11.55 0.70 -20.03
CA GLU A 52 10.44 1.65 -19.93
C GLU A 52 9.08 0.95 -19.80
N LEU A 53 8.94 -0.26 -20.36
CA LEU A 53 7.72 -1.06 -20.23
C LEU A 53 7.50 -1.55 -18.79
N SER A 54 8.56 -2.01 -18.12
CA SER A 54 8.55 -2.37 -16.68
C SER A 54 8.10 -1.20 -15.81
N LYS A 55 8.70 -0.03 -16.05
CA LYS A 55 8.37 1.20 -15.33
C LYS A 55 6.92 1.61 -15.57
N THR A 56 6.48 1.61 -16.82
CA THR A 56 5.11 1.96 -17.20
C THR A 56 4.09 1.00 -16.57
N ALA A 57 4.33 -0.31 -16.62
CA ALA A 57 3.45 -1.29 -15.98
C ALA A 57 3.35 -1.08 -14.46
N THR A 58 4.48 -0.74 -13.83
CA THR A 58 4.51 -0.41 -12.41
C THR A 58 3.73 0.87 -12.11
N ASP A 59 3.92 1.93 -12.89
CA ASP A 59 3.22 3.20 -12.71
C ASP A 59 1.70 3.05 -12.92
N LEU A 60 1.29 2.22 -13.88
CA LEU A 60 -0.13 1.88 -14.06
C LEU A 60 -0.71 1.20 -12.82
N MET A 61 0.02 0.28 -12.20
CA MET A 61 -0.41 -0.36 -10.95
C MET A 61 -0.47 0.64 -9.79
N ILE A 62 0.54 1.50 -9.63
CA ILE A 62 0.56 2.57 -8.63
C ILE A 62 -0.67 3.47 -8.80
N ASN A 63 -0.93 3.91 -10.02
CA ASN A 63 -2.08 4.75 -10.34
C ASN A 63 -3.41 4.04 -10.05
N ALA A 64 -3.52 2.74 -10.34
CA ALA A 64 -4.70 1.96 -10.01
C ALA A 64 -4.93 1.88 -8.49
N LEU A 65 -3.88 1.66 -7.69
CA LEU A 65 -3.97 1.64 -6.23
C LEU A 65 -4.36 3.00 -5.64
N ILE A 66 -3.81 4.09 -6.18
CA ILE A 66 -4.19 5.46 -5.79
C ILE A 66 -5.67 5.70 -6.11
N LYS A 67 -6.11 5.36 -7.33
CA LYS A 67 -7.51 5.52 -7.76
C LYS A 67 -8.49 4.67 -6.95
N ALA A 68 -8.06 3.49 -6.50
CA ALA A 68 -8.89 2.63 -5.64
C ALA A 68 -9.15 3.25 -4.26
N GLY A 69 -8.32 4.18 -3.77
CA GLY A 69 -8.54 4.95 -2.55
C GLY A 69 -8.41 4.16 -1.23
N GLY A 70 -8.18 2.85 -1.29
CA GLY A 70 -8.10 1.97 -0.12
C GLY A 70 -6.72 1.85 0.51
N PHE A 71 -5.70 2.53 -0.03
CA PHE A 71 -4.30 2.34 0.37
C PHE A 71 -3.53 3.66 0.43
N ARG A 72 -2.55 3.72 1.34
CA ARG A 72 -1.48 4.72 1.27
C ARG A 72 -0.33 4.16 0.45
N VAL A 73 -0.22 4.61 -0.80
CA VAL A 73 0.85 4.13 -1.69
C VAL A 73 2.17 4.75 -1.30
N PHE A 74 3.19 3.91 -1.11
CA PHE A 74 4.55 4.32 -0.79
C PHE A 74 5.20 4.97 -2.02
N GLU A 75 5.92 6.08 -1.81
CA GLU A 75 6.54 6.83 -2.89
C GLU A 75 7.63 6.00 -3.61
N ARG A 76 7.50 5.93 -4.93
CA ARG A 76 8.40 5.14 -5.77
C ARG A 76 9.87 5.58 -5.68
N VAL A 77 10.11 6.89 -5.68
CA VAL A 77 11.47 7.46 -5.63
C VAL A 77 12.20 7.05 -4.34
N LYS A 78 11.50 7.03 -3.21
CA LYS A 78 12.06 6.58 -1.92
C LYS A 78 12.34 5.08 -1.92
N LEU A 79 11.47 4.30 -2.56
CA LEU A 79 11.66 2.85 -2.72
C LEU A 79 12.90 2.54 -3.57
N ASP A 80 13.09 3.23 -4.70
CA ASP A 80 14.22 2.98 -5.59
C ASP A 80 15.58 3.28 -4.90
N ALA A 81 15.63 4.29 -4.01
CA ALA A 81 16.83 4.56 -3.22
C ALA A 81 17.17 3.39 -2.28
N ILE A 82 16.17 2.88 -1.58
CA ILE A 82 16.32 1.76 -0.63
C ILE A 82 16.69 0.46 -1.35
N LEU A 83 16.08 0.17 -2.50
CA LEU A 83 16.41 -1.01 -3.29
C LEU A 83 17.85 -0.96 -3.82
N LYS A 84 18.35 0.22 -4.22
CA LYS A 84 19.74 0.39 -4.64
C LYS A 84 20.72 0.12 -3.50
N GLU A 85 20.43 0.61 -2.30
CA GLU A 85 21.28 0.38 -1.12
C GLU A 85 21.36 -1.10 -0.73
N GLN A 86 20.34 -1.90 -1.04
CA GLN A 86 20.30 -3.32 -0.76
C GLN A 86 20.85 -4.19 -1.91
N ASP A 87 21.52 -3.58 -2.90
CA ASP A 87 21.97 -4.23 -4.15
C ASP A 87 20.87 -5.09 -4.78
N PHE A 88 19.63 -4.62 -4.66
CA PHE A 88 18.47 -5.43 -4.96
C PHE A 88 18.27 -5.46 -6.47
N GLN A 89 18.82 -6.48 -7.13
CA GLN A 89 18.69 -6.65 -8.58
C GLN A 89 17.31 -7.19 -9.01
N ALA A 90 16.48 -7.62 -8.05
CA ALA A 90 15.16 -8.18 -8.31
C ALA A 90 14.09 -7.07 -8.34
N TYR A 91 14.08 -6.31 -9.43
CA TYR A 91 13.03 -5.31 -9.69
C TYR A 91 11.67 -5.91 -10.02
N SER A 92 11.48 -7.24 -10.08
CA SER A 92 10.16 -7.81 -10.38
C SER A 92 10.02 -9.34 -10.42
N GLY A 93 8.76 -9.78 -10.44
CA GLY A 93 8.27 -11.07 -10.99
C GLY A 93 8.47 -12.29 -10.13
N ARG A 94 9.65 -12.41 -9.51
CA ARG A 94 10.06 -13.56 -8.70
C ARG A 94 10.83 -13.11 -7.45
N VAL A 95 10.34 -12.07 -6.78
CA VAL A 95 10.86 -11.73 -5.45
C VAL A 95 10.47 -12.85 -4.51
N ASP A 96 11.47 -13.50 -3.91
CA ASP A 96 11.22 -14.53 -2.91
C ASP A 96 10.41 -13.94 -1.73
N PRO A 97 9.37 -14.64 -1.23
CA PRO A 97 8.51 -14.12 -0.16
C PRO A 97 9.27 -13.67 1.10
N SER A 98 10.33 -14.38 1.49
CA SER A 98 11.15 -13.98 2.66
C SER A 98 11.85 -12.65 2.43
N THR A 99 12.24 -12.40 1.18
CA THR A 99 12.89 -11.16 0.78
C THR A 99 11.90 -10.00 0.68
N ALA A 100 10.70 -10.25 0.14
CA ALA A 100 9.60 -9.28 0.18
C ALA A 100 9.27 -8.89 1.63
N VAL A 101 9.18 -9.84 2.56
CA VAL A 101 8.95 -9.55 3.98
C VAL A 101 10.05 -8.65 4.57
N LYS A 102 11.33 -8.90 4.24
CA LYS A 102 12.45 -8.07 4.70
C LYS A 102 12.35 -6.64 4.17
N ILE A 103 12.08 -6.48 2.87
CA ILE A 103 11.87 -5.17 2.23
C ILE A 103 10.68 -4.46 2.88
N GLY A 104 9.57 -5.16 3.10
CA GLY A 104 8.36 -4.59 3.69
C GLY A 104 8.61 -4.02 5.08
N LYS A 105 9.35 -4.77 5.91
CA LYS A 105 9.79 -4.32 7.25
C LYS A 105 10.71 -3.10 7.17
N MET A 106 11.64 -3.08 6.22
CA MET A 106 12.56 -1.93 6.04
C MET A 106 11.82 -0.67 5.58
N LEU A 107 10.86 -0.82 4.66
CA LEU A 107 10.04 0.28 4.15
C LEU A 107 8.95 0.74 5.13
N GLY A 108 8.62 -0.08 6.13
CA GLY A 108 7.50 0.19 7.04
C GLY A 108 6.15 0.16 6.33
N VAL A 109 5.96 -0.83 5.44
CA VAL A 109 4.71 -1.02 4.69
C VAL A 109 4.01 -2.31 5.12
N ASP A 110 2.69 -2.31 5.05
CA ASP A 110 1.85 -3.45 5.42
C ASP A 110 1.76 -4.48 4.29
N LEU A 111 1.88 -4.00 3.04
CA LEU A 111 1.68 -4.79 1.83
C LEU A 111 2.76 -4.50 0.79
N ILE A 112 3.18 -5.55 0.10
CA ILE A 112 4.05 -5.46 -1.08
C ILE A 112 3.32 -6.04 -2.28
N VAL A 113 3.40 -5.32 -3.38
CA VAL A 113 2.91 -5.73 -4.68
C VAL A 113 4.10 -5.93 -5.62
N THR A 114 4.13 -7.08 -6.27
CA THR A 114 5.09 -7.47 -7.30
C THR A 114 4.38 -8.37 -8.31
N GLY A 115 4.88 -8.44 -9.53
CA GLY A 115 4.27 -9.28 -10.57
C GLY A 115 5.10 -9.37 -11.83
N SER A 116 4.57 -10.10 -12.81
CA SER A 116 5.16 -10.26 -14.14
C SER A 116 4.07 -10.20 -15.20
N VAL A 117 4.35 -9.50 -16.28
CA VAL A 117 3.53 -9.44 -17.49
C VAL A 117 3.78 -10.70 -18.30
N THR A 118 2.74 -11.48 -18.53
CA THR A 118 2.87 -12.81 -19.15
C THR A 118 2.60 -12.81 -20.66
N SER A 119 1.90 -11.80 -21.17
CA SER A 119 1.56 -11.67 -22.57
C SER A 119 1.31 -10.21 -22.94
N ILE A 120 1.67 -9.84 -24.17
CA ILE A 120 1.40 -8.53 -24.76
C ILE A 120 0.68 -8.79 -26.07
N ILE A 121 -0.53 -8.25 -26.22
CA ILE A 121 -1.32 -8.38 -27.44
C ILE A 121 -1.38 -7.00 -28.11
N TYR A 122 -0.93 -6.95 -29.36
CA TYR A 122 -1.03 -5.75 -30.18
C TYR A 122 -2.41 -5.70 -30.80
N LYS A 123 -3.22 -4.74 -30.37
CA LYS A 123 -4.43 -4.40 -31.10
C LYS A 123 -4.05 -3.34 -32.12
N ASN A 124 -3.94 -3.74 -33.38
CA ASN A 124 -3.78 -2.78 -34.46
C ASN A 124 -5.03 -1.90 -34.45
N ARG A 125 -4.84 -0.60 -34.25
CA ARG A 125 -5.92 0.37 -34.36
C ARG A 125 -6.05 0.65 -35.86
N GLU A 126 -6.74 -0.23 -36.57
CA GLU A 126 -7.36 0.18 -37.83
C GLU A 126 -8.33 1.32 -37.49
N GLU A 127 -8.25 2.37 -38.32
CA GLU A 127 -8.83 3.71 -38.13
C GLU A 127 -10.30 3.72 -37.73
#